data_AF-A0A0Q4RAF5-F1
#
_entry.id   AF-A0A0Q4RAF5-F1
#
_cell.length_a   1.000
_cell.length_b   1.000
_cell.length_c   1.000
_cell.angle_alpha   90.00
_cell.angle_beta   90.00
_cell.angle_gamma   90.00
#
_symmetry.space_group_name_H-M   'P 1'
#
loop_
_entity.id
_entity.type
_entity.pdbx_description
1 polymer ?
#
loop_
_entity_poly.entity_id
_entity_poly.type
_entity_poly.pdbx_seq_one_letter_code
_entity_poly.pdbx_strand_id
1 'polypeptide(L)'
;MSVEQQTPKKKPIALAITIVLLVCSLNGNMFLYSQYLSNIQEKKYETGQRVASDAIGAVAFYNAILPELEKLGTSAELLERNEAKFSAGAAFRNVDHVLGFLKEAHQYNGTEFAVDKLEAYFNAVQQSLAKIGGHEGALTAAEQDYLAKLQEAFHLQLEAVTAFNADALESRSLSIQIGNGYNNWLEIADKLEQAIDGHTDVKLQ
;
A
#
# COMPACT_ATOMS: atom_id res chain seq x y z
N MET A 1 -63.76 -68.99 1.48
CA MET A 1 -63.15 -67.95 2.33
C MET A 1 -61.75 -67.71 1.81
N SER A 2 -61.55 -66.62 1.06
CA SER A 2 -60.26 -66.27 0.47
C SER A 2 -59.51 -65.38 1.46
N VAL A 3 -58.32 -65.80 1.89
CA VAL A 3 -57.45 -64.99 2.72
C VAL A 3 -56.75 -63.98 1.80
N GLU A 4 -57.14 -62.71 1.91
CA GLU A 4 -56.47 -61.58 1.27
C GLU A 4 -55.03 -61.49 1.81
N GLN A 5 -54.05 -61.81 0.98
CA GLN A 5 -52.64 -61.53 1.27
C GLN A 5 -52.40 -60.02 1.14
N GLN A 6 -52.32 -59.33 2.28
CA GLN A 6 -51.77 -57.97 2.32
C GLN A 6 -50.31 -58.00 1.86
N THR A 7 -50.04 -57.50 0.66
CA THR A 7 -48.67 -57.24 0.19
C THR A 7 -47.94 -56.31 1.17
N PRO A 8 -46.69 -56.63 1.57
CA PRO A 8 -45.95 -55.83 2.55
C PRO A 8 -45.63 -54.46 1.95
N LYS A 9 -46.14 -53.38 2.56
CA LYS A 9 -45.74 -52.00 2.27
C LYS A 9 -44.23 -51.87 2.49
N LYS A 10 -43.45 -51.83 1.40
CA LYS A 10 -42.00 -51.53 1.43
C LYS A 10 -41.82 -50.15 2.08
N LYS A 11 -41.12 -50.12 3.22
CA LYS A 11 -40.88 -48.92 4.04
C LYS A 11 -40.20 -47.80 3.23
N PRO A 12 -40.43 -46.51 3.53
CA PRO A 12 -39.92 -45.35 2.78
C PRO A 12 -38.43 -45.08 3.08
N ILE A 13 -37.59 -46.11 3.08
CA ILE A 13 -36.15 -46.03 3.39
C ILE A 13 -35.41 -45.26 2.30
N ALA A 14 -35.78 -45.49 1.02
CA ALA A 14 -35.22 -44.74 -0.10
C ALA A 14 -35.53 -43.23 0.03
N LEU A 15 -36.75 -42.87 0.43
CA LEU A 15 -37.14 -41.47 0.68
C LEU A 15 -36.29 -40.85 1.81
N ALA A 16 -36.11 -41.58 2.92
CA ALA A 16 -35.29 -41.11 4.03
C ALA A 16 -33.82 -40.91 3.64
N ILE A 17 -33.25 -41.85 2.87
CA ILE A 17 -31.87 -41.75 2.34
C ILE A 17 -31.75 -40.54 1.41
N THR A 18 -32.70 -40.35 0.48
CA THR A 18 -32.70 -39.19 -0.43
C THR A 18 -32.79 -37.87 0.33
N ILE A 19 -33.61 -37.79 1.39
CA ILE A 19 -33.70 -36.59 2.23
C ILE A 19 -32.37 -36.33 2.94
N VAL A 20 -31.73 -37.36 3.51
CA VAL A 20 -30.41 -37.20 4.14
C VAL A 20 -29.35 -36.74 3.14
N LEU A 21 -29.30 -37.34 1.95
CA LEU A 21 -28.37 -36.93 0.89
C LEU A 21 -28.66 -35.50 0.41
N LEU A 22 -29.92 -35.11 0.28
CA LEU A 22 -30.34 -33.76 -0.09
C LEU A 22 -29.89 -32.74 0.97
N VAL A 23 -30.15 -33.01 2.24
CA VAL A 23 -29.74 -32.15 3.36
C VAL A 23 -28.22 -32.06 3.45
N CYS A 24 -27.49 -33.17 3.31
CA CYS A 24 -26.04 -33.19 3.27
C CYS A 24 -25.49 -32.40 2.07
N SER A 25 -26.09 -32.51 0.89
CA SER A 25 -25.68 -31.73 -0.30
C SER A 25 -25.94 -30.23 -0.10
N LEU A 26 -27.09 -29.86 0.45
CA LEU A 26 -27.45 -28.46 0.68
C LEU A 26 -26.54 -27.82 1.72
N ASN A 27 -26.35 -28.50 2.86
CA ASN A 27 -25.49 -28.02 3.94
C ASN A 27 -24.01 -28.00 3.51
N GLY A 28 -23.55 -28.99 2.76
CA GLY A 28 -22.19 -29.03 2.23
C GLY A 28 -21.90 -27.86 1.30
N ASN A 29 -22.81 -27.58 0.35
CA ASN A 29 -22.66 -26.44 -0.55
C ASN A 29 -22.71 -25.10 0.18
N MET A 30 -23.61 -24.96 1.16
CA MET A 30 -23.72 -23.75 1.98
C MET A 30 -22.47 -23.52 2.83
N PHE A 31 -21.91 -24.59 3.41
CA PHE A 31 -20.67 -24.55 4.19
C PHE A 31 -19.48 -24.15 3.31
N LEU A 32 -19.30 -24.80 2.15
CA LEU A 32 -18.23 -24.47 1.22
C LEU A 32 -18.33 -23.04 0.70
N TYR A 33 -19.54 -22.57 0.40
CA TYR A 33 -19.77 -21.19 -0.03
C TYR A 33 -19.47 -20.18 1.09
N SER A 34 -19.86 -20.48 2.33
CA SER A 34 -19.51 -19.67 3.51
C SER A 34 -17.99 -19.58 3.71
N GLN A 35 -17.29 -20.72 3.62
CA GLN A 35 -15.83 -20.76 3.72
C GLN A 35 -15.15 -19.98 2.60
N TYR A 36 -15.65 -20.11 1.37
CA TYR A 36 -15.17 -19.35 0.21
C TYR A 36 -15.33 -17.84 0.41
N LEU A 37 -16.52 -17.38 0.82
CA LEU A 37 -16.79 -15.97 1.11
C LEU A 37 -15.92 -15.45 2.24
N SER A 38 -15.76 -16.22 3.33
CA SER A 38 -14.89 -15.84 4.45
C SER A 38 -13.44 -15.68 3.99
N ASN A 39 -12.93 -16.60 3.17
CA ASN A 39 -11.56 -16.52 2.66
C ASN A 39 -11.34 -15.30 1.75
N ILE A 40 -12.33 -14.93 0.93
CA ILE A 40 -12.25 -13.72 0.11
C ILE A 40 -12.23 -12.48 1.01
N GLN A 41 -13.14 -12.40 1.98
CA GLN A 41 -13.19 -11.26 2.89
C GLN A 41 -11.92 -11.10 3.71
N GLU A 42 -11.29 -12.21 4.13
CA GLU A 42 -10.00 -12.17 4.82
C GLU A 42 -8.89 -11.62 3.92
N LYS A 43 -8.77 -12.11 2.68
CA LYS A 43 -7.80 -11.57 1.72
C LYS A 43 -8.01 -10.07 1.45
N LYS A 44 -9.27 -9.64 1.36
CA LYS A 44 -9.63 -8.23 1.17
C LYS A 44 -9.27 -7.39 2.39
N TYR A 45 -9.53 -7.91 3.58
CA TYR A 45 -9.12 -7.29 4.83
C TYR A 45 -7.59 -7.12 4.91
N GLU A 46 -6.83 -8.19 4.68
CA GLU A 46 -5.36 -8.15 4.68
C GLU A 46 -4.81 -7.14 3.65
N THR A 47 -5.39 -7.11 2.45
CA THR A 47 -5.01 -6.15 1.41
C THR A 47 -5.28 -4.72 1.86
N GLY A 48 -6.47 -4.46 2.43
CA GLY A 48 -6.78 -3.14 2.96
C GLY A 48 -5.85 -2.69 4.08
N GLN A 49 -5.44 -3.61 4.96
CA GLN A 49 -4.46 -3.31 6.00
C GLN A 49 -3.09 -2.95 5.43
N ARG A 50 -2.61 -3.70 4.43
CA ARG A 50 -1.33 -3.40 3.76
C ARG A 50 -1.37 -2.03 3.10
N VAL A 51 -2.39 -1.77 2.28
CA VAL A 51 -2.58 -0.48 1.61
C VAL A 51 -2.62 0.67 2.61
N ALA A 52 -3.38 0.53 3.71
CA ALA A 52 -3.46 1.56 4.74
C ALA A 52 -2.13 1.77 5.47
N SER A 53 -1.45 0.68 5.85
CA SER A 53 -0.14 0.74 6.51
C SER A 53 0.89 1.42 5.62
N ASP A 54 0.91 1.09 4.33
CA ASP A 54 1.86 1.66 3.37
C ASP A 54 1.54 3.12 3.06
N ALA A 55 0.27 3.51 2.96
CA ALA A 55 -0.11 4.92 2.84
C ALA A 55 0.34 5.74 4.06
N ILE A 56 0.12 5.23 5.27
CA ILE A 56 0.56 5.87 6.52
C ILE A 56 2.09 5.95 6.57
N GLY A 57 2.78 4.87 6.20
CA GLY A 57 4.24 4.82 6.16
C GLY A 57 4.84 5.78 5.12
N ALA A 58 4.19 5.93 3.96
CA ALA A 58 4.57 6.90 2.93
C ALA A 58 4.41 8.35 3.43
N VAL A 59 3.29 8.67 4.09
CA VAL A 59 3.11 9.98 4.75
C VAL A 59 4.20 10.21 5.79
N ALA A 60 4.51 9.19 6.60
CA ALA A 60 5.56 9.27 7.61
C ALA A 60 6.96 9.49 7.01
N PHE A 61 7.27 8.87 5.86
CA PHE A 61 8.50 9.11 5.11
C PHE A 61 8.63 10.59 4.72
N TYR A 62 7.64 11.15 4.03
CA TYR A 62 7.69 12.54 3.57
C TYR A 62 7.74 13.55 4.72
N ASN A 63 6.93 13.34 5.77
CA ASN A 63 6.96 14.18 6.96
C ASN A 63 8.28 14.11 7.73
N ALA A 64 9.02 12.99 7.63
CA ALA A 64 10.33 12.86 8.24
C ALA A 64 11.44 13.51 7.41
N ILE A 65 11.39 13.43 6.07
CA ILE A 65 12.47 13.95 5.22
C ILE A 65 12.36 15.43 4.91
N LEU A 66 11.16 15.98 4.71
CA LEU A 66 10.97 17.39 4.32
C LEU A 66 11.63 18.38 5.29
N PRO A 67 11.46 18.26 6.63
CA PRO A 67 12.13 19.14 7.58
C PRO A 67 13.66 19.03 7.52
N GLU A 68 14.20 17.85 7.21
CA GLU A 68 15.64 17.64 7.11
C GLU A 68 16.20 18.25 5.82
N LEU A 69 15.43 18.25 4.72
CA LEU A 69 15.80 18.99 3.51
C LEU A 69 15.82 20.51 3.75
N GLU A 70 14.88 21.03 4.54
CA GLU A 70 14.84 22.45 4.92
C GLU A 70 16.03 22.83 5.81
N LYS A 71 16.34 22.00 6.81
CA LYS A 71 17.55 22.16 7.62
C LYS A 71 18.80 22.13 6.75
N LEU A 72 18.93 21.19 5.82
CA LEU A 72 20.06 21.14 4.90
C LEU A 72 20.23 22.44 4.11
N GLY A 73 19.13 22.98 3.57
CA GLY A 73 19.15 24.20 2.77
C GLY A 73 19.49 25.48 3.56
N THR A 74 19.24 25.49 4.86
CA THR A 74 19.42 26.65 5.74
C THR A 74 20.66 26.56 6.65
N SER A 75 21.29 25.39 6.75
CA SER A 75 22.46 25.15 7.61
C SER A 75 23.67 25.95 7.16
N ALA A 76 24.24 26.73 8.08
CA ALA A 76 25.48 27.46 7.84
C ALA A 76 26.71 26.59 8.14
N GLU A 77 26.61 25.73 9.15
CA GLU A 77 27.71 24.94 9.69
C GLU A 77 27.75 23.52 9.12
N LEU A 78 28.96 22.96 9.00
CA LEU A 78 29.16 21.59 8.50
C LEU A 78 28.53 20.54 9.42
N LEU A 79 28.54 20.78 10.73
CA LEU A 79 27.94 19.86 11.72
C LEU A 79 26.43 19.76 11.54
N GLU A 80 25.74 20.90 11.43
CA GLU A 80 24.29 20.96 11.19
C GLU A 80 23.89 20.24 9.89
N ARG A 81 24.67 20.44 8.82
CA ARG A 81 24.48 19.71 7.56
C ARG A 81 24.64 18.21 7.75
N ASN A 82 25.64 17.75 8.49
CA ASN A 82 25.87 16.32 8.71
C ASN A 82 24.74 15.68 9.54
N GLU A 83 24.22 16.37 10.54
CA GLU A 83 23.08 15.92 11.34
C GLU A 83 21.82 15.81 10.49
N ALA A 84 21.55 16.81 9.64
CA ALA A 84 20.41 16.81 8.74
C ALA A 84 20.53 15.70 7.67
N LYS A 85 21.73 15.46 7.12
CA LYS A 85 21.99 14.31 6.23
C LYS A 85 21.73 12.98 6.90
N PHE A 86 22.22 12.81 8.12
CA PHE A 86 22.04 11.57 8.87
C PHE A 86 20.55 11.30 9.12
N SER A 87 19.82 12.33 9.54
CA SER A 87 18.37 12.26 9.78
C SER A 87 17.58 12.02 8.50
N ALA A 88 17.94 12.67 7.39
CA ALA A 88 17.36 12.39 6.08
C ALA A 88 17.61 10.93 5.66
N GLY A 89 18.85 10.42 5.82
CA GLY A 89 19.18 9.03 5.55
C GLY A 89 18.39 8.03 6.42
N ALA A 90 18.08 8.42 7.66
CA ALA A 90 17.22 7.63 8.54
C ALA A 90 15.75 7.58 8.07
N ALA A 91 15.24 8.67 7.48
CA ALA A 91 13.89 8.72 6.93
C ALA A 91 13.71 7.74 5.75
N PHE A 92 14.74 7.55 4.91
CA PHE A 92 14.71 6.59 3.80
C PHE A 92 14.43 5.14 4.21
N ARG A 93 14.54 4.77 5.49
CA ARG A 93 14.08 3.45 5.96
C ARG A 93 12.59 3.21 5.76
N ASN A 94 11.79 4.26 5.61
CA ASN A 94 10.36 4.18 5.38
C ASN A 94 9.99 4.27 3.88
N VAL A 95 10.97 4.36 2.97
CA VAL A 95 10.71 4.48 1.52
C VAL A 95 9.98 3.26 0.96
N ASP A 96 10.19 2.09 1.57
CA ASP A 96 9.52 0.84 1.19
C ASP A 96 7.99 0.93 1.29
N HIS A 97 7.46 1.81 2.16
CA HIS A 97 6.02 2.05 2.24
C HIS A 97 5.49 2.83 1.04
N VAL A 98 6.27 3.75 0.47
CA VAL A 98 5.91 4.41 -0.80
C VAL A 98 5.85 3.38 -1.93
N LEU A 99 6.87 2.52 -2.00
CA LEU A 99 6.93 1.42 -2.98
C LEU A 99 5.78 0.42 -2.78
N GLY A 100 5.50 0.05 -1.53
CA GLY A 100 4.44 -0.88 -1.16
C GLY A 100 3.06 -0.38 -1.57
N PHE A 101 2.77 0.91 -1.31
CA PHE A 101 1.50 1.51 -1.67
C PHE A 101 1.24 1.48 -3.19
N LEU A 102 2.25 1.85 -3.99
CA LEU A 102 2.16 1.80 -5.45
C LEU A 102 2.09 0.36 -5.96
N LYS A 103 2.89 -0.55 -5.39
CA LYS A 103 2.86 -1.97 -5.74
C LYS A 103 1.48 -2.58 -5.55
N GLU A 104 0.79 -2.29 -4.44
CA GLU A 104 -0.56 -2.79 -4.19
C GLU A 104 -1.55 -2.24 -5.24
N ALA A 105 -1.40 -0.99 -5.70
CA ALA A 105 -2.23 -0.43 -6.75
C ALA A 105 -2.04 -1.15 -8.10
N HIS A 106 -0.79 -1.42 -8.49
CA HIS A 106 -0.51 -2.19 -9.71
C HIS A 106 -1.01 -3.64 -9.60
N GLN A 107 -0.81 -4.29 -8.46
CA GLN A 107 -1.33 -5.64 -8.21
C GLN A 107 -2.85 -5.68 -8.29
N TYR A 108 -3.55 -4.67 -7.78
CA TYR A 108 -5.00 -4.56 -7.87
C TYR A 108 -5.47 -4.40 -9.32
N ASN A 109 -4.78 -3.55 -10.11
CA ASN A 109 -5.12 -3.28 -11.51
C ASN A 109 -4.62 -4.38 -12.48
N GLY A 110 -3.81 -5.32 -12.00
CA GLY A 110 -3.20 -6.36 -12.84
C GLY A 110 -2.15 -5.81 -13.82
N THR A 111 -1.54 -4.67 -13.49
CA THR A 111 -0.50 -4.02 -14.30
C THR A 111 0.90 -4.38 -13.80
N GLU A 112 1.90 -4.28 -14.67
CA GLU A 112 3.30 -4.48 -14.27
C GLU A 112 3.76 -3.31 -13.40
N PHE A 113 4.41 -3.60 -12.28
CA PHE A 113 4.99 -2.60 -11.38
C PHE A 113 6.48 -2.45 -11.66
N ALA A 114 6.90 -1.29 -12.15
CA ALA A 114 8.29 -0.99 -12.51
C ALA A 114 9.13 -0.63 -11.27
N VAL A 115 9.26 -1.58 -10.33
CA VAL A 115 9.95 -1.37 -9.04
C VAL A 115 11.37 -0.82 -9.22
N ASP A 116 12.13 -1.35 -10.18
CA ASP A 116 13.52 -0.94 -10.43
C ASP A 116 13.63 0.55 -10.77
N LYS A 117 12.63 1.12 -11.46
CA LYS A 117 12.59 2.54 -11.82
C LYS A 117 12.43 3.41 -10.58
N LEU A 118 11.52 3.05 -9.68
CA LEU A 118 11.27 3.80 -8.46
C LEU A 118 12.43 3.66 -7.46
N GLU A 119 12.97 2.45 -7.32
CA GLU A 119 14.18 2.24 -6.51
C GLU A 119 15.35 3.05 -7.05
N ALA A 120 15.56 3.09 -8.37
CA ALA A 120 16.60 3.91 -8.98
C ALA A 120 16.41 5.41 -8.70
N TYR A 121 15.16 5.90 -8.71
CA TYR A 121 14.84 7.29 -8.35
C TYR A 121 15.24 7.59 -6.90
N PHE A 122 14.73 6.84 -5.93
CA PHE A 122 15.03 7.09 -4.51
C PHE A 122 16.51 6.88 -4.18
N ASN A 123 17.16 5.90 -4.80
CA ASN A 123 18.61 5.70 -4.67
C ASN A 123 19.40 6.89 -5.23
N ALA A 124 18.99 7.45 -6.37
CA ALA A 124 19.62 8.64 -6.92
C ALA A 124 19.48 9.84 -5.98
N VAL A 125 18.28 10.05 -5.42
CA VAL A 125 18.04 11.11 -4.43
C VAL A 125 18.93 10.92 -3.20
N GLN A 126 19.00 9.70 -2.64
CA GLN A 126 19.83 9.41 -1.47
C GLN A 126 21.32 9.65 -1.74
N GLN A 127 21.81 9.25 -2.92
CA GLN A 127 23.19 9.50 -3.34
C GLN A 127 23.48 11.00 -3.52
N SER A 128 22.54 11.76 -4.08
CA SER A 128 22.67 13.21 -4.20
C SER A 128 22.70 13.89 -2.83
N LEU A 129 21.81 13.52 -1.91
CA LEU A 129 21.79 14.07 -0.54
C LEU A 129 23.08 13.77 0.25
N ALA A 130 23.69 12.60 0.03
CA ALA A 130 24.98 12.28 0.65
C ALA A 130 26.10 13.25 0.21
N LYS A 131 26.07 13.71 -1.05
CA LYS A 131 27.10 14.60 -1.63
C LYS A 131 26.95 16.07 -1.24
N ILE A 132 25.72 16.57 -1.13
CA ILE A 132 25.40 18.00 -0.89
C ILE A 132 26.15 18.56 0.31
N GLY A 133 26.82 19.70 0.20
CA GLY A 133 27.44 20.39 1.34
C GLY A 133 28.52 19.56 2.04
N GLY A 134 29.12 18.60 1.33
CA GLY A 134 30.31 17.85 1.75
C GLY A 134 31.62 18.65 1.65
N HIS A 135 31.52 19.96 1.47
CA HIS A 135 32.62 20.90 1.41
C HIS A 135 32.48 21.98 2.49
N GLU A 136 33.60 22.67 2.74
CA GLU A 136 33.64 23.84 3.61
C GLU A 136 32.87 25.00 3.00
N GLY A 137 32.32 25.87 3.86
CA GLY A 137 31.54 27.04 3.45
C GLY A 137 30.06 26.77 3.19
N ALA A 138 29.36 27.77 2.65
CA ALA A 138 27.94 27.71 2.34
C ALA A 138 27.66 26.81 1.13
N LEU A 139 26.43 26.28 1.05
CA LEU A 139 25.99 25.51 -0.12
C LEU A 139 26.16 26.31 -1.41
N THR A 140 26.56 25.60 -2.46
CA THR A 140 26.63 26.14 -3.82
C THR A 140 25.23 26.43 -4.35
N ALA A 141 25.13 27.32 -5.34
CA ALA A 141 23.85 27.62 -5.99
C ALA A 141 23.20 26.37 -6.62
N ALA A 142 24.00 25.44 -7.13
CA ALA A 142 23.51 24.19 -7.69
C ALA A 142 22.89 23.26 -6.63
N GLU A 143 23.50 23.19 -5.44
CA GLU A 143 22.96 22.41 -4.32
C GLU A 143 21.68 23.03 -3.78
N GLN A 144 21.60 24.35 -3.68
CA GLN A 144 20.39 25.05 -3.27
C GLN A 144 19.24 24.85 -4.26
N ASP A 145 19.51 24.95 -5.57
CA ASP A 145 18.51 24.68 -6.62
C ASP A 145 18.04 23.22 -6.59
N TYR A 146 18.96 22.27 -6.41
CA TYR A 146 18.60 20.86 -6.25
C TYR A 146 17.72 20.62 -5.02
N LEU A 147 18.08 21.17 -3.86
CA LEU A 147 17.28 21.01 -2.64
C LEU A 147 15.88 21.62 -2.78
N ALA A 148 15.79 22.81 -3.39
CA ALA A 148 14.49 23.45 -3.63
C ALA A 148 13.59 22.61 -4.53
N LYS A 149 14.11 22.09 -5.66
CA LYS A 149 13.37 21.19 -6.56
C LYS A 149 12.96 19.89 -5.88
N LEU A 150 13.84 19.32 -5.06
CA LEU A 150 13.55 18.10 -4.32
C LEU A 150 12.46 18.34 -3.26
N GLN A 151 12.51 19.45 -2.54
CA GLN A 151 11.48 19.85 -1.59
C GLN A 151 10.12 20.04 -2.28
N GLU A 152 10.09 20.74 -3.43
CA GLU A 152 8.89 20.89 -4.23
C GLU A 152 8.32 19.54 -4.66
N ALA A 153 9.16 18.65 -5.20
CA ALA A 153 8.76 17.30 -5.59
C ALA A 153 8.18 16.50 -4.41
N PHE A 154 8.85 16.51 -3.26
CA PHE A 154 8.42 15.78 -2.07
C PHE A 154 7.17 16.39 -1.42
N HIS A 155 6.95 17.70 -1.53
CA HIS A 155 5.70 18.33 -1.12
C HIS A 155 4.52 17.87 -1.99
N LEU A 156 4.69 17.82 -3.31
CA LEU A 156 3.64 17.33 -4.22
C LEU A 156 3.33 15.85 -3.99
N GLN A 157 4.37 15.04 -3.74
CA GLN A 157 4.21 13.62 -3.40
C GLN A 157 3.49 13.44 -2.05
N LEU A 158 3.84 14.23 -1.03
CA LEU A 158 3.14 14.25 0.25
C LEU A 158 1.68 14.65 0.09
N GLU A 159 1.39 15.71 -0.67
CA GLU A 159 0.03 16.18 -0.92
C GLU A 159 -0.82 15.09 -1.58
N ALA A 160 -0.26 14.38 -2.57
CA ALA A 160 -0.93 13.26 -3.22
C ALA A 160 -1.34 12.18 -2.21
N VAL A 161 -0.41 11.70 -1.39
CA VAL A 161 -0.67 10.57 -0.47
C VAL A 161 -1.46 10.97 0.78
N THR A 162 -1.38 12.22 1.24
CA THR A 162 -2.12 12.72 2.42
C THR A 162 -3.64 12.78 2.17
N ALA A 163 -4.07 12.76 0.91
CA ALA A 163 -5.48 12.60 0.56
C ALA A 163 -6.06 11.24 1.00
N PHE A 164 -5.22 10.27 1.34
CA PHE A 164 -5.66 8.97 1.84
C PHE A 164 -6.16 9.07 3.29
N ASN A 165 -7.40 8.67 3.54
CA ASN A 165 -7.91 8.59 4.90
C ASN A 165 -7.36 7.34 5.62
N ALA A 166 -6.45 7.57 6.56
CA ALA A 166 -5.77 6.57 7.37
C ALA A 166 -6.64 5.91 8.46
N ASP A 167 -7.87 6.37 8.71
CA ASP A 167 -8.83 5.77 9.66
C ASP A 167 -9.17 4.30 9.31
N ALA A 168 -8.73 3.85 8.14
CA ALA A 168 -8.76 2.48 7.62
C ALA A 168 -8.35 1.38 8.60
N LEU A 169 -7.37 1.64 9.48
CA LEU A 169 -6.90 0.68 10.48
C LEU A 169 -7.85 0.53 11.67
N GLU A 170 -8.78 1.48 11.85
CA GLU A 170 -9.66 1.51 13.02
C GLU A 170 -10.87 0.57 12.88
N SER A 171 -11.17 0.08 11.66
CA SER A 171 -12.24 -0.90 11.48
C SER A 171 -12.01 -1.92 10.37
N ARG A 172 -12.41 -3.17 10.65
CA ARG A 172 -12.41 -4.28 9.69
C ARG A 172 -13.23 -3.96 8.42
N SER A 173 -14.33 -3.22 8.58
CA SER A 173 -15.18 -2.82 7.45
C SER A 173 -14.44 -1.89 6.49
N LEU A 174 -13.75 -0.86 7.00
CA LEU A 174 -12.99 0.08 6.18
C LEU A 174 -11.80 -0.61 5.49
N SER A 175 -11.09 -1.48 6.20
CA SER A 175 -10.03 -2.30 5.60
C SER A 175 -10.57 -3.15 4.44
N ILE A 176 -11.71 -3.83 4.61
CA ILE A 176 -12.32 -4.60 3.50
C ILE A 176 -12.75 -3.69 2.33
N GLN A 177 -13.26 -2.49 2.60
CA GLN A 177 -13.62 -1.52 1.54
C GLN A 177 -12.38 -1.12 0.72
N ILE A 178 -11.27 -0.82 1.37
CA ILE A 178 -10.01 -0.48 0.70
C ILE A 178 -9.50 -1.66 -0.12
N GLY A 179 -9.48 -2.89 0.43
CA GLY A 179 -9.09 -4.07 -0.32
C GLY A 179 -10.00 -4.38 -1.53
N ASN A 180 -11.21 -3.82 -1.55
CA ASN A 180 -12.14 -3.86 -2.68
C ASN A 180 -12.00 -2.67 -3.64
N GLY A 181 -10.99 -1.82 -3.49
CA GLY A 181 -10.75 -0.67 -4.37
C GLY A 181 -11.62 0.55 -4.08
N TYR A 182 -12.40 0.56 -3.00
CA TYR A 182 -13.20 1.73 -2.60
C TYR A 182 -12.35 2.77 -1.87
N ASN A 183 -12.87 3.99 -1.71
CA ASN A 183 -12.20 5.14 -1.08
C ASN A 183 -11.07 5.79 -1.90
N ASN A 184 -11.12 5.67 -3.23
CA ASN A 184 -10.26 6.39 -4.19
C ASN A 184 -8.74 6.21 -3.99
N TRP A 185 -8.29 5.21 -3.23
CA TRP A 185 -6.87 5.01 -2.97
C TRP A 185 -6.07 4.66 -4.23
N LEU A 186 -6.71 4.04 -5.22
CA LEU A 186 -6.12 3.80 -6.54
C LEU A 186 -5.83 5.10 -7.29
N GLU A 187 -6.74 6.09 -7.22
CA GLU A 187 -6.52 7.41 -7.82
C GLU A 187 -5.41 8.18 -7.08
N ILE A 188 -5.30 7.97 -5.76
CA ILE A 188 -4.24 8.54 -4.94
C ILE A 188 -2.89 7.93 -5.31
N ALA A 189 -2.82 6.61 -5.49
CA ALA A 189 -1.61 5.92 -5.95
C ALA A 189 -1.18 6.42 -7.34
N ASP A 190 -2.12 6.58 -8.28
CA ASP A 190 -1.83 7.12 -9.61
C ASP A 190 -1.30 8.57 -9.55
N LYS A 191 -1.91 9.43 -8.72
CA LYS A 191 -1.39 10.79 -8.49
C LYS A 191 0.01 10.80 -7.87
N LEU A 192 0.27 9.90 -6.93
CA LEU A 192 1.58 9.78 -6.31
C LEU A 192 2.64 9.33 -7.32
N GLU A 193 2.33 8.33 -8.14
CA GLU A 193 3.23 7.86 -9.19
C GLU A 193 3.50 8.95 -10.23
N GLN A 194 2.46 9.70 -10.66
CA GLN A 194 2.63 10.85 -11.55
C GLN A 194 3.49 11.96 -10.93
N ALA A 195 3.34 12.23 -9.64
CA ALA A 195 4.15 13.20 -8.92
C ALA A 195 5.63 12.77 -8.82
N ILE A 196 5.90 11.47 -8.71
CA ILE A 196 7.25 10.90 -8.77
C ILE A 196 7.81 11.04 -10.19
N ASP A 197 7.06 10.58 -11.19
CA ASP A 197 7.48 10.56 -12.59
C ASP A 197 7.82 11.95 -13.14
N GLY A 198 7.02 12.96 -12.78
CA GLY A 198 7.27 14.36 -13.13
C GLY A 198 8.58 14.94 -12.59
N HIS A 199 9.24 14.26 -11.64
CA HIS A 199 10.46 14.73 -10.97
C HIS A 199 11.61 13.71 -11.01
N THR A 200 11.53 12.69 -11.87
CA THR A 200 12.59 11.68 -12.03
C THR A 200 13.92 12.24 -12.56
N ASP A 201 13.89 13.46 -13.11
CA ASP A 201 15.05 14.19 -13.63
C ASP A 201 15.80 15.02 -12.59
N VAL A 202 15.31 15.07 -11.34
CA VAL A 202 15.96 15.83 -10.26
C VAL A 202 17.27 15.14 -9.87
N LYS A 203 18.38 15.59 -10.45
CA LYS A 203 19.74 15.11 -10.17
C LYS A 203 20.64 16.30 -9.88
N LEU A 204 21.47 16.15 -8.84
CA LEU A 204 22.58 17.05 -8.62
C LEU A 204 23.59 16.82 -9.77
N GLN A 205 23.70 17.80 -10.67
CA GLN A 205 24.64 17.77 -11.80
C GLN A 205 26.09 17.87 -11.34
#